data_AF-A0AAP2ZMD4-F1
#
_entry.id   AF-A0AAP2ZMD4-F1
#
_cell.length_a   1.000
_cell.length_b   1.000
_cell.length_c   1.000
_cell.angle_alpha   90.00
_cell.angle_beta   90.00
_cell.angle_gamma   90.00
#
_symmetry.space_group_name_H-M   'P 1'
#
loop_
_entity.id
_entity.type
_entity.pdbx_description
1 polymer ?
#
loop_
_entity_poly.entity_id
_entity_poly.type
_entity_poly.pdbx_seq_one_letter_code
_entity_poly.pdbx_strand_id
1 'polypeptide(L)'
;MNYELRLQELVDKLINTAHHFRLGQEADGSKKLRECLNIIEPIIETLDADAKSQIFKIISPMLTAQENQDWLALADFLEYEIPSLLQKKPI
;
A
#
# COMPACT_ATOMS: atom_id res chain seq x y z
N MET A 1 -13.45 12.50 -9.66
CA MET A 1 -12.07 12.04 -9.92
C MET A 1 -12.16 10.62 -10.47
N ASN A 2 -11.52 10.32 -11.61
CA ASN A 2 -11.56 8.99 -12.23
C ASN A 2 -10.90 7.96 -11.29
N TYR A 3 -11.51 6.79 -11.12
CA TYR A 3 -10.98 5.68 -10.31
C TYR A 3 -9.54 5.33 -10.69
N GLU A 4 -9.25 5.27 -11.99
CA GLU A 4 -7.91 4.95 -12.51
C GLU A 4 -6.86 5.98 -12.10
N LEU A 5 -7.22 7.28 -12.10
CA LEU A 5 -6.31 8.35 -11.66
C LEU A 5 -6.00 8.24 -10.17
N ARG A 6 -7.01 7.93 -9.35
CA ARG A 6 -6.81 7.76 -7.90
C ARG A 6 -6.00 6.51 -7.58
N LEU A 7 -6.18 5.44 -8.34
CA LEU A 7 -5.39 4.22 -8.21
C LEU A 7 -3.91 4.47 -8.56
N GLN A 8 -3.65 5.18 -9.66
CA GLN A 8 -2.27 5.54 -10.03
C GLN A 8 -1.62 6.44 -8.97
N GLU A 9 -2.34 7.45 -8.48
CA GLU A 9 -1.87 8.31 -7.38
C GLU A 9 -1.48 7.49 -6.13
N LEU A 10 -2.31 6.51 -5.76
CA LEU A 10 -2.01 5.64 -4.64
C LEU A 10 -0.72 4.83 -4.88
N VAL A 11 -0.58 4.21 -6.05
CA VAL A 11 0.60 3.41 -6.39
C VAL A 11 1.88 4.24 -6.32
N ASP A 12 1.87 5.45 -6.89
CA ASP A 12 3.03 6.34 -6.85
C ASP A 12 3.40 6.72 -5.41
N LYS A 13 2.40 6.98 -4.56
CA LYS A 13 2.59 7.27 -3.14
C LYS A 13 3.12 6.08 -2.36
N LEU A 14 2.63 4.87 -2.63
CA LEU A 14 3.11 3.64 -2.00
C LEU A 14 4.58 3.40 -2.34
N ILE A 15 4.96 3.50 -3.61
CA ILE A 15 6.36 3.35 -4.06
C ILE A 15 7.26 4.41 -3.43
N ASN A 16 6.83 5.68 -3.44
CA ASN A 16 7.59 6.75 -2.80
C ASN A 16 7.78 6.48 -1.29
N THR A 17 6.74 6.01 -0.60
CA THR A 17 6.81 5.66 0.82
C THR A 17 7.78 4.52 1.08
N ALA A 18 7.78 3.50 0.23
CA ALA A 18 8.74 2.39 0.31
C ALA A 18 10.18 2.88 0.20
N HIS A 19 10.47 3.82 -0.72
CA HIS A 19 11.82 4.39 -0.86
C HIS A 19 12.29 5.13 0.39
N HIS A 20 11.40 5.84 1.09
CA HIS A 20 11.74 6.45 2.37
C HIS A 20 12.17 5.40 3.40
N PHE A 21 11.44 4.29 3.52
CA PHE A 21 11.80 3.20 4.43
C PHE A 21 13.12 2.52 4.04
N ARG A 22 13.35 2.27 2.74
CA ARG A 22 14.62 1.70 2.25
C ARG A 22 15.83 2.61 2.52
N LEU A 23 15.62 3.93 2.55
CA LEU A 23 16.67 4.92 2.83
C LEU A 23 16.85 5.20 4.33
N GLY A 24 16.14 4.51 5.22
CA GLY A 24 16.20 4.77 6.67
C GLY A 24 15.59 6.12 7.07
N GLN A 25 14.58 6.58 6.34
CA GLN A 25 13.86 7.84 6.60
C GLN A 25 12.50 7.53 7.26
N GLU A 26 12.51 6.80 8.38
CA GLU A 26 11.30 6.20 8.97
C GLU A 26 10.27 7.24 9.41
N ALA A 27 10.73 8.39 9.92
CA ALA A 27 9.85 9.46 10.37
C ALA A 27 9.02 10.04 9.21
N ASP A 28 9.63 10.22 8.05
CA ASP A 28 8.93 10.72 6.85
C ASP A 28 8.16 9.60 6.14
N GLY A 29 8.72 8.40 6.09
CA GLY A 29 8.01 7.20 5.63
C GLY A 29 6.71 6.95 6.41
N SER A 30 6.73 7.11 7.73
CA SER A 30 5.55 6.95 8.59
C SER A 30 4.47 8.01 8.34
N LYS A 31 4.85 9.26 8.01
CA LYS A 31 3.88 10.30 7.62
C LYS A 31 3.22 9.95 6.30
N LYS A 32 4.01 9.52 5.32
CA LYS A 32 3.55 9.13 3.98
C LYS A 32 2.72 7.86 3.99
N LEU A 33 3.05 6.90 4.84
CA LEU A 33 2.24 5.69 5.06
C LEU A 33 0.81 6.05 5.50
N ARG A 34 0.65 7.01 6.43
CA ARG A 34 -0.68 7.50 6.83
C ARG A 34 -1.46 8.12 5.66
N GLU A 35 -0.79 8.86 4.77
CA GLU A 35 -1.43 9.38 3.56
C GLU A 35 -1.90 8.26 2.64
N CYS A 36 -1.08 7.20 2.47
CA CYS A 36 -1.45 6.04 1.66
C CYS A 36 -2.68 5.32 2.24
N LEU A 37 -2.74 5.15 3.57
CA LEU A 37 -3.88 4.52 4.25
C LEU A 37 -5.19 5.30 4.04
N ASN A 38 -5.14 6.63 4.09
CA ASN A 38 -6.32 7.47 3.83
C ASN A 38 -6.84 7.33 2.38
N ILE A 39 -5.97 7.03 1.42
CA ILE A 39 -6.33 6.88 0.01
C ILE A 39 -6.79 5.46 -0.30
N ILE A 40 -6.19 4.44 0.33
CA ILE A 40 -6.50 3.03 0.06
C ILE A 40 -7.86 2.60 0.62
N GLU A 41 -8.28 3.13 1.77
CA GLU A 41 -9.58 2.81 2.39
C GLU A 41 -10.77 2.93 1.41
N PRO A 42 -11.01 4.08 0.75
CA PRO A 42 -12.12 4.20 -0.19
C PRO A 42 -11.94 3.35 -1.47
N ILE A 43 -10.71 2.98 -1.84
CA ILE A 43 -10.46 2.07 -2.97
C ILE A 43 -10.86 0.65 -2.58
N ILE A 44 -10.46 0.18 -1.39
CA ILE A 44 -10.81 -1.14 -0.88
C ILE A 44 -12.32 -1.31 -0.90
N GLU A 45 -13.10 -0.29 -0.50
CA GLU A 45 -14.56 -0.39 -0.49
C GLU A 45 -15.19 -0.68 -1.86
N THR A 46 -14.52 -0.28 -2.95
CA THR A 46 -14.97 -0.53 -4.33
C THR A 46 -14.58 -1.90 -4.87
N LEU A 47 -13.71 -2.65 -4.19
CA LEU A 47 -13.28 -3.98 -4.60
C LEU A 47 -14.39 -5.02 -4.37
N ASP A 48 -14.40 -6.06 -5.20
CA ASP A 48 -15.24 -7.24 -4.95
C ASP A 48 -14.76 -8.05 -3.73
N ALA A 49 -15.54 -9.06 -3.34
CA ALA A 49 -15.24 -9.85 -2.14
C ALA A 49 -13.92 -10.63 -2.23
N ASP A 50 -13.54 -11.10 -3.43
CA ASP A 50 -12.29 -11.86 -3.62
C ASP A 50 -11.08 -10.93 -3.52
N ALA A 51 -11.11 -9.80 -4.23
CA ALA A 51 -10.08 -8.77 -4.15
C ALA A 51 -9.96 -8.17 -2.74
N LYS A 52 -11.08 -7.94 -2.03
CA LYS A 52 -11.09 -7.55 -0.61
C LYS A 52 -10.38 -8.61 0.25
N SER A 53 -10.67 -9.90 0.06
CA SER A 53 -9.99 -10.96 0.80
C SER A 53 -8.49 -10.99 0.54
N GLN A 54 -8.07 -10.83 -0.72
CA GLN A 54 -6.65 -10.81 -1.11
C GLN A 54 -5.92 -9.60 -0.50
N ILE A 55 -6.51 -8.40 -0.52
CA ILE A 55 -5.83 -7.20 0.00
C ILE A 55 -5.66 -7.29 1.52
N PHE A 56 -6.64 -7.83 2.25
CA PHE A 56 -6.49 -8.01 3.71
C PHE A 56 -5.41 -9.03 4.08
N LYS A 57 -5.17 -10.05 3.24
CA LYS A 57 -4.05 -11.00 3.43
C LYS A 57 -2.68 -10.34 3.24
N ILE A 58 -2.60 -9.21 2.53
CA ILE A 58 -1.37 -8.42 2.32
C ILE A 58 -1.22 -7.35 3.40
N ILE A 59 -2.30 -6.62 3.73
CA ILE A 59 -2.26 -5.54 4.72
C ILE A 59 -1.93 -6.06 6.12
N SER A 60 -2.46 -7.22 6.51
CA SER A 60 -2.20 -7.77 7.85
C SER A 60 -0.70 -8.00 8.13
N PRO A 61 0.07 -8.74 7.30
CA PRO A 61 1.50 -8.88 7.52
C PRO A 61 2.29 -7.58 7.29
N MET A 62 1.83 -6.67 6.42
CA MET A 62 2.42 -5.33 6.30
C MET A 62 2.35 -4.55 7.62
N LEU A 63 1.22 -4.57 8.32
CA LEU A 63 1.07 -3.92 9.63
C LEU A 63 1.95 -4.60 10.68
N THR A 64 2.09 -5.92 10.66
CA THR A 64 3.04 -6.62 11.53
C THR A 64 4.50 -6.19 11.25
N ALA A 65 4.89 -6.02 9.99
CA ALA A 65 6.22 -5.50 9.64
C ALA A 65 6.41 -4.07 10.19
N GLN A 66 5.39 -3.22 10.09
CA GLN A 66 5.41 -1.87 10.66
C GLN A 66 5.59 -1.89 12.20
N GLU A 67 4.80 -2.70 12.90
CA GLU A 67 4.85 -2.82 14.37
C GLU A 67 6.21 -3.34 14.87
N ASN A 68 6.80 -4.27 14.12
CA ASN A 68 8.13 -4.83 14.41
C ASN A 68 9.29 -3.95 13.96
N GLN A 69 9.03 -2.79 13.35
CA GLN A 69 10.05 -1.92 12.77
C GLN A 69 10.87 -2.61 11.66
N ASP A 70 10.29 -3.60 11.00
CA ASP A 70 10.88 -4.25 9.83
C ASP A 70 10.60 -3.41 8.59
N TRP A 71 11.41 -2.36 8.43
CA TRP A 71 11.23 -1.36 7.37
C TRP A 71 11.49 -1.90 5.97
N LEU A 72 12.31 -2.94 5.84
CA LEU A 72 12.54 -3.58 4.54
C LEU A 72 11.34 -4.43 4.13
N ALA A 73 10.82 -5.26 5.04
CA ALA A 73 9.60 -6.02 4.75
C ALA A 73 8.40 -5.07 4.50
N LEU A 74 8.27 -4.00 5.29
CA LEU A 74 7.25 -2.98 5.06
C LEU A 74 7.39 -2.35 3.66
N ALA A 75 8.62 -2.02 3.25
CA ALA A 75 8.89 -1.47 1.92
C ALA A 75 8.52 -2.44 0.79
N ASP A 76 8.76 -3.74 0.95
CA ASP A 76 8.39 -4.74 -0.06
C ASP A 76 6.87 -4.80 -0.28
N PHE A 77 6.08 -4.74 0.80
CA PHE A 77 4.63 -4.69 0.71
C PHE A 77 4.12 -3.44 -0.02
N LEU A 78 4.71 -2.28 0.29
CA LEU A 78 4.32 -0.99 -0.28
C LEU A 78 4.75 -0.87 -1.75
N GLU A 79 5.94 -1.34 -2.11
CA GLU A 79 6.48 -1.18 -3.46
C GLU A 79 5.95 -2.23 -4.44
N TYR A 80 5.70 -3.45 -3.98
CA TYR A 80 5.41 -4.57 -4.88
C TYR A 80 4.05 -5.24 -4.61
N GLU A 81 3.79 -5.68 -3.38
CA GLU A 81 2.63 -6.55 -3.11
C GLU A 81 1.30 -5.82 -3.29
N ILE A 82 1.13 -4.66 -2.64
CA ILE A 82 -0.11 -3.87 -2.73
C ILE A 82 -0.33 -3.36 -4.15
N PRO A 83 0.64 -2.70 -4.82
CA PRO A 83 0.45 -2.25 -6.20
C PRO A 83 0.10 -3.39 -7.16
N SER A 84 0.78 -4.54 -7.05
CA SER A 84 0.53 -5.70 -7.92
C SER A 84 -0.90 -6.22 -7.77
N LEU A 85 -1.45 -6.25 -6.55
CA LEU A 85 -2.84 -6.66 -6.36
C LEU A 85 -3.82 -5.63 -6.91
N LEU A 86 -3.63 -4.34 -6.63
CA LEU A 86 -4.58 -3.30 -7.03
C LEU A 86 -4.58 -3.06 -8.56
N GLN A 87 -3.48 -3.33 -9.24
CA GLN A 87 -3.36 -3.18 -10.70
C GLN A 87 -3.77 -4.44 -11.48
N LYS A 88 -4.06 -5.56 -10.80
CA LYS A 88 -4.64 -6.73 -11.48
C LYS A 88 -6.01 -6.34 -12.02
N LYS A 89 -6.12 -6.26 -13.35
CA LYS A 89 -7.42 -6.20 -14.02
C LYS A 89 -8.09 -7.58 -13.89
N PRO A 90 -9.42 -7.65 -13.64
CA PRO A 90 -10.12 -8.90 -13.84
C PRO A 90 -9.92 -9.34 -15.30
N ILE A 91 -9.49 -10.59 -15.49
CA ILE A 91 -9.30 -11.22 -16.80
C ILE A 91 -10.68 -11.50 -17.41
#